data_AF-A0A4Q3C406-F1
#
_entry.id   AF-A0A4Q3C406-F1
#
_cell.length_a   1.000
_cell.length_b   1.000
_cell.length_c   1.000
_cell.angle_alpha   90.00
_cell.angle_beta   90.00
_cell.angle_gamma   90.00
#
_symmetry.space_group_name_H-M   'P 1'
#
loop_
_entity.id
_entity.type
_entity.pdbx_description
1 polymer ?
#
loop_
_entity_poly.entity_id
_entity_poly.type
_entity_poly.pdbx_seq_one_letter_code
_entity_poly.pdbx_strand_id
1 'polypeptide(L)'
;AVTRAVDNVMVNWPINNSHPFLAMKPDVSGLSHGLMFTDVLETLYRLTGNQKYMDYTLFMYKDFSAQVINEDAQYKKLLDTTYLLKGHGVHTYEHLRTVAAAYYTTGNPQLKTALNNFLNKITLATTASGGPVGDEWVGNRADATQRGYEYCSLQELLHSYASLYTKSGNSGYGNKIEKLFFNAAQGARNPDASCIAYLKTDNSYAMNGWRNLDSADSHQVRYKYSPVHQDAAVCCVPNAGRIAPYYVQNMWLKGTNSLVAALLGPSTVKTMVNGKAVTVNEVTEYPNNNTIAFEVTAANAAFDLKIRKPDWVNKFTVNTKYREEDGFIIISKKWNGKQTIKVDFTPEVKVNHDLNNEVYFTYGALVLAH
;
A
#
# COMPACT_ATOMS: atom_id res chain seq x y z
N ALA A 1 -0.01 -13.80 -24.01
CA ALA A 1 1.10 -12.86 -24.26
C ALA A 1 2.06 -12.81 -23.07
N VAL A 2 1.58 -12.42 -21.88
CA VAL A 2 2.39 -12.33 -20.64
C VAL A 2 3.20 -13.60 -20.38
N THR A 3 2.57 -14.78 -20.39
CA THR A 3 3.29 -16.06 -20.20
C THR A 3 4.44 -16.26 -21.17
N ARG A 4 4.26 -15.96 -22.47
CA ARG A 4 5.35 -16.08 -23.46
C ARG A 4 6.50 -15.10 -23.19
N ALA A 5 6.18 -13.89 -22.75
CA ALA A 5 7.20 -12.90 -22.39
C ALA A 5 7.99 -13.35 -21.15
N VAL A 6 7.30 -13.87 -20.13
CA VAL A 6 7.94 -14.44 -18.93
C VAL A 6 8.79 -15.65 -19.28
N ASP A 7 8.27 -16.58 -20.07
CA ASP A 7 9.02 -17.76 -20.49
C ASP A 7 10.28 -17.35 -21.28
N ASN A 8 10.19 -16.36 -22.17
CA ASN A 8 11.35 -15.82 -22.88
C ASN A 8 12.40 -15.23 -21.93
N VAL A 9 11.99 -14.48 -20.90
CA VAL A 9 12.92 -13.96 -19.88
C VAL A 9 13.59 -15.12 -19.14
N MET A 10 12.82 -16.09 -18.64
CA MET A 10 13.37 -17.21 -17.87
C MET A 10 14.33 -18.10 -18.69
N VAL A 11 14.11 -18.23 -20.00
CA VAL A 11 15.01 -18.97 -20.91
C VAL A 11 16.34 -18.24 -21.10
N ASN A 12 16.31 -16.92 -21.26
CA ASN A 12 17.51 -16.12 -21.55
C ASN A 12 18.24 -15.64 -20.27
N TRP A 13 17.55 -15.67 -19.13
CA TRP A 13 18.09 -15.34 -17.81
C TRP A 13 17.85 -16.51 -16.84
N PRO A 14 18.45 -17.68 -17.09
CA PRO A 14 18.21 -18.87 -16.30
C PRO A 14 18.67 -18.70 -14.85
N ILE A 15 17.90 -19.29 -13.93
CA ILE A 15 18.22 -19.36 -12.50
C ILE A 15 19.63 -19.96 -12.33
N ASN A 16 20.44 -19.35 -11.47
CA ASN A 16 21.82 -19.74 -11.14
C ASN A 16 22.86 -19.69 -12.28
N ASN A 17 22.44 -19.32 -13.49
CA ASN A 17 23.31 -19.19 -14.67
C ASN A 17 23.25 -17.78 -15.27
N SER A 18 22.66 -16.82 -14.54
CA SER A 18 22.54 -15.42 -14.94
C SER A 18 22.53 -14.50 -13.72
N HIS A 19 22.85 -13.22 -13.96
CA HIS A 19 22.91 -12.17 -12.95
C HIS A 19 22.16 -10.91 -13.41
N PRO A 20 20.81 -10.93 -13.37
CA PRO A 20 19.99 -9.84 -13.90
C PRO A 20 20.23 -8.48 -13.24
N PHE A 21 20.80 -8.43 -12.03
CA PHE A 21 21.08 -7.18 -11.33
C PHE A 21 22.57 -6.83 -11.26
N LEU A 22 23.45 -7.58 -11.95
CA LEU A 22 24.87 -7.27 -12.00
C LEU A 22 25.08 -5.88 -12.60
N ALA A 23 25.66 -4.98 -11.81
CA ALA A 23 25.88 -3.60 -12.16
C ALA A 23 27.38 -3.26 -12.14
N MET A 24 27.83 -2.50 -13.14
CA MET A 24 29.20 -1.96 -13.17
C MET A 24 29.39 -0.79 -12.19
N LYS A 25 28.31 -0.09 -11.84
CA LYS A 25 28.28 1.03 -10.91
C LYS A 25 27.16 0.84 -9.88
N PRO A 26 27.27 1.37 -8.66
CA PRO A 26 26.23 1.18 -7.66
C PRO A 26 24.89 1.87 -7.97
N ASP A 27 24.91 3.00 -8.68
CA ASP A 27 23.69 3.76 -9.02
C ASP A 27 23.05 3.22 -10.30
N VAL A 28 21.92 2.53 -10.17
CA VAL A 28 21.30 1.80 -11.28
C VAL A 28 19.77 1.89 -11.28
N SER A 29 19.23 3.06 -11.65
CA SER A 29 17.78 3.31 -11.63
C SER A 29 16.97 2.27 -12.44
N GLY A 30 17.21 2.13 -13.75
CA GLY A 30 16.40 1.22 -14.58
C GLY A 30 16.60 -0.27 -14.26
N LEU A 31 17.79 -0.66 -13.81
CA LEU A 31 18.12 -2.06 -13.49
C LEU A 31 17.37 -2.53 -12.24
N SER A 32 17.39 -1.71 -11.18
CA SER A 32 16.78 -2.06 -9.90
C SER A 32 15.26 -2.05 -9.94
N HIS A 33 14.64 -1.17 -10.74
CA HIS A 33 13.21 -1.24 -11.03
C HIS A 33 12.80 -2.60 -11.62
N GLY A 34 13.71 -3.26 -12.37
CA GLY A 34 13.51 -4.59 -12.92
C GLY A 34 13.16 -5.67 -11.87
N LEU A 35 13.42 -5.43 -10.58
CA LEU A 35 12.97 -6.31 -9.50
C LEU A 35 11.45 -6.47 -9.47
N MET A 36 10.70 -5.47 -9.93
CA MET A 36 9.22 -5.52 -10.00
C MET A 36 8.66 -6.50 -11.01
N PHE A 37 9.52 -7.15 -11.80
CA PHE A 37 9.12 -8.37 -12.50
C PHE A 37 8.56 -9.44 -11.54
N THR A 38 8.94 -9.42 -10.26
CA THR A 38 8.39 -10.33 -9.24
C THR A 38 6.87 -10.17 -9.03
N ASP A 39 6.30 -8.99 -9.26
CA ASP A 39 4.83 -8.79 -9.18
C ASP A 39 4.09 -9.57 -10.28
N VAL A 40 4.69 -9.62 -11.48
CA VAL A 40 4.17 -10.40 -12.61
C VAL A 40 4.25 -11.89 -12.30
N LEU A 41 5.39 -12.34 -11.77
CA LEU A 41 5.60 -13.74 -11.40
C LEU A 41 4.64 -14.19 -10.30
N GLU A 42 4.45 -13.38 -9.26
CA GLU A 42 3.50 -13.70 -8.19
C GLU A 42 2.07 -13.77 -8.73
N THR A 43 1.69 -12.87 -9.63
CA THR A 43 0.37 -12.89 -10.27
C THR A 43 0.18 -14.15 -11.11
N LEU A 44 1.18 -14.55 -11.90
CA LEU A 44 1.12 -15.80 -12.66
C LEU A 44 1.05 -17.03 -11.76
N TYR A 45 1.78 -17.04 -10.64
CA TYR A 45 1.65 -18.11 -9.63
C TYR A 45 0.23 -18.19 -9.08
N ARG A 46 -0.37 -17.07 -8.65
CA ARG A 46 -1.75 -17.04 -8.14
C ARG A 46 -2.78 -17.56 -9.16
N LEU A 47 -2.57 -17.28 -10.44
CA LEU A 47 -3.50 -17.68 -11.52
C LEU A 47 -3.32 -19.13 -11.97
N THR A 48 -2.11 -19.69 -11.87
CA THR A 48 -1.77 -20.99 -12.49
C THR A 48 -1.37 -22.08 -11.50
N GLY A 49 -1.01 -21.71 -10.27
CA GLY A 49 -0.41 -22.62 -9.29
C GLY A 49 1.00 -23.11 -9.66
N ASN A 50 1.62 -22.60 -10.73
CA ASN A 50 2.91 -23.10 -11.19
C ASN A 50 4.07 -22.52 -10.36
N GLN A 51 4.69 -23.37 -9.55
CA GLN A 51 5.75 -23.03 -8.62
C GLN A 51 6.99 -22.37 -9.28
N LYS A 52 7.23 -22.62 -10.57
CA LYS A 52 8.38 -22.06 -11.32
C LYS A 52 8.47 -20.54 -11.20
N TYR A 53 7.33 -19.85 -11.08
CA TYR A 53 7.29 -18.39 -10.98
C TYR A 53 7.78 -17.91 -9.61
N MET A 54 7.44 -18.62 -8.54
CA MET A 54 7.92 -18.26 -7.19
C MET A 54 9.38 -18.64 -6.99
N ASP A 55 9.83 -19.73 -7.61
CA ASP A 55 11.25 -20.09 -7.63
C ASP A 55 12.09 -19.01 -8.34
N TYR A 56 11.58 -18.47 -9.44
CA TYR A 56 12.22 -17.36 -10.15
C TYR A 56 12.15 -16.04 -9.37
N THR A 57 11.04 -15.74 -8.70
CA THR A 57 10.94 -14.60 -7.76
C THR A 57 12.04 -14.65 -6.69
N LEU A 58 12.27 -15.84 -6.12
CA LEU A 58 13.32 -16.02 -5.10
C LEU A 58 14.73 -15.86 -5.70
N PHE A 59 14.95 -16.38 -6.91
CA PHE A 59 16.20 -16.16 -7.65
C PHE A 59 16.49 -14.67 -7.84
N MET A 60 15.51 -13.90 -8.33
CA MET A 60 15.67 -12.46 -8.56
C MET A 60 16.03 -11.72 -7.28
N TYR A 61 15.33 -11.97 -6.17
CA TYR A 61 15.63 -11.30 -4.91
C TYR A 61 17.01 -11.67 -4.34
N LYS A 62 17.42 -12.93 -4.51
CA LYS A 62 18.76 -13.40 -4.11
C LYS A 62 19.86 -12.71 -4.92
N ASP A 63 19.71 -12.67 -6.24
CA ASP A 63 20.68 -11.98 -7.11
C ASP A 63 20.73 -10.50 -6.74
N PHE A 64 19.60 -9.79 -6.72
CA PHE A 64 19.50 -8.39 -6.30
C PHE A 64 20.18 -8.10 -4.95
N SER A 65 19.97 -8.96 -3.96
CA SER A 65 20.55 -8.81 -2.62
C SER A 65 22.04 -9.11 -2.56
N ALA A 66 22.60 -9.82 -3.54
CA ALA A 66 24.03 -10.13 -3.61
C ALA A 66 24.85 -9.02 -4.28
N GLN A 67 24.22 -8.15 -5.08
CA GLN A 67 24.90 -7.10 -5.83
C GLN A 67 25.34 -5.92 -4.96
N VAL A 68 26.26 -5.12 -5.47
CA VAL A 68 26.72 -3.87 -4.84
C VAL A 68 26.03 -2.69 -5.54
N ILE A 69 24.78 -2.42 -5.15
CA ILE A 69 23.93 -1.37 -5.72
C ILE A 69 23.36 -0.46 -4.63
N ASN A 70 22.97 0.76 -4.97
CA ASN A 70 22.46 1.77 -4.04
C ASN A 70 20.94 1.69 -3.82
N GLU A 71 20.45 0.48 -3.60
CA GLU A 71 19.03 0.21 -3.31
C GLU A 71 18.81 -0.22 -1.86
N ASP A 72 17.67 0.16 -1.28
CA ASP A 72 17.43 -0.03 0.15
C ASP A 72 17.02 -1.47 0.51
N ALA A 73 16.28 -2.14 -0.38
CA ALA A 73 15.64 -3.42 -0.10
C ALA A 73 16.58 -4.64 -0.12
N GLN A 74 17.91 -4.44 -0.17
CA GLN A 74 18.85 -5.55 -0.18
C GLN A 74 18.96 -6.20 1.19
N TYR A 75 18.93 -7.53 1.23
CA TYR A 75 18.86 -8.32 2.46
C TYR A 75 19.83 -7.86 3.58
N LYS A 76 21.12 -7.63 3.26
CA LYS A 76 22.12 -7.17 4.25
C LYS A 76 21.78 -5.80 4.85
N LYS A 77 21.32 -4.86 4.03
CA LYS A 77 20.91 -3.50 4.47
C LYS A 77 19.63 -3.53 5.29
N LEU A 78 18.74 -4.49 5.03
CA LEU A 78 17.54 -4.69 5.83
C LEU A 78 17.85 -5.28 7.21
N LEU A 79 18.87 -6.15 7.32
CA LEU A 79 19.31 -6.68 8.61
C LEU A 79 20.09 -5.66 9.46
N ASP A 80 20.78 -4.71 8.83
CA ASP A 80 21.42 -3.60 9.54
C ASP A 80 20.37 -2.62 10.06
N THR A 81 20.08 -2.65 11.37
CA THR A 81 19.09 -1.76 12.00
C THR A 81 19.52 -0.30 12.08
N THR A 82 20.81 0.01 11.84
CA THR A 82 21.34 1.38 11.83
C THR A 82 21.19 2.07 10.48
N TYR A 83 21.05 1.30 9.40
CA TYR A 83 20.85 1.80 8.05
C TYR A 83 19.47 2.47 7.90
N LEU A 84 19.45 3.73 7.48
CA LEU A 84 18.22 4.46 7.13
C LEU A 84 18.00 4.45 5.61
N LEU A 85 16.74 4.50 5.20
CA LEU A 85 16.34 4.46 3.78
C LEU A 85 16.84 5.72 3.07
N LYS A 86 17.55 5.56 1.97
CA LYS A 86 18.10 6.68 1.20
C LYS A 86 18.04 6.48 -0.31
N GLY A 87 17.57 5.32 -0.76
CA GLY A 87 17.42 4.97 -2.16
C GLY A 87 16.31 5.78 -2.84
N HIS A 88 16.07 5.44 -4.10
CA HIS A 88 15.03 6.07 -4.89
C HIS A 88 13.65 5.74 -4.28
N GLY A 89 12.82 6.75 -4.01
CA GLY A 89 11.58 6.59 -3.24
C GLY A 89 10.70 5.47 -3.79
N VAL A 90 10.35 5.55 -5.07
CA VAL A 90 9.49 4.56 -5.73
C VAL A 90 10.05 3.14 -5.60
N HIS A 91 11.35 2.95 -5.84
CA HIS A 91 12.00 1.64 -5.78
C HIS A 91 11.96 1.07 -4.37
N THR A 92 12.30 1.90 -3.39
CA THR A 92 12.26 1.51 -1.98
C THR A 92 10.87 1.00 -1.59
N TYR A 93 9.79 1.70 -1.96
CA TYR A 93 8.44 1.30 -1.54
C TYR A 93 7.86 0.15 -2.34
N GLU A 94 8.16 0.02 -3.63
CA GLU A 94 7.71 -1.10 -4.45
C GLU A 94 8.45 -2.41 -4.10
N HIS A 95 9.75 -2.35 -3.78
CA HIS A 95 10.57 -3.51 -3.41
C HIS A 95 10.10 -4.19 -2.13
N LEU A 96 9.32 -3.52 -1.28
CA LEU A 96 8.66 -4.14 -0.13
C LEU A 96 7.85 -5.38 -0.53
N ARG A 97 7.21 -5.37 -1.71
CA ARG A 97 6.46 -6.54 -2.22
C ARG A 97 7.37 -7.72 -2.53
N THR A 98 8.52 -7.49 -3.13
CA THR A 98 9.48 -8.57 -3.41
C THR A 98 10.03 -9.18 -2.13
N VAL A 99 10.39 -8.36 -1.14
CA VAL A 99 10.87 -8.84 0.17
C VAL A 99 9.78 -9.68 0.84
N ALA A 100 8.53 -9.22 0.81
CA ALA A 100 7.38 -9.96 1.31
C ALA A 100 7.19 -11.28 0.54
N ALA A 101 7.23 -11.26 -0.79
CA ALA A 101 7.10 -12.46 -1.61
C ALA A 101 8.20 -13.48 -1.29
N ALA A 102 9.45 -13.06 -1.11
CA ALA A 102 10.56 -13.92 -0.72
C ALA A 102 10.32 -14.58 0.66
N TYR A 103 9.83 -13.84 1.64
CA TYR A 103 9.46 -14.39 2.95
C TYR A 103 8.30 -15.39 2.83
N TYR A 104 7.17 -15.00 2.24
CA TYR A 104 5.97 -15.84 2.16
C TYR A 104 6.16 -17.08 1.27
N THR A 105 7.12 -17.06 0.34
CA THR A 105 7.48 -18.24 -0.47
C THR A 105 8.28 -19.25 0.33
N THR A 106 9.21 -18.80 1.17
CA THR A 106 10.20 -19.69 1.81
C THR A 106 9.89 -19.99 3.28
N GLY A 107 9.10 -19.15 3.94
CA GLY A 107 8.89 -19.19 5.39
C GLY A 107 10.15 -18.88 6.21
N ASN A 108 11.26 -18.44 5.59
CA ASN A 108 12.54 -18.24 6.27
C ASN A 108 12.44 -17.16 7.37
N PRO A 109 12.72 -17.49 8.64
CA PRO A 109 12.64 -16.54 9.75
C PRO A 109 13.53 -15.31 9.59
N GLN A 110 14.69 -15.44 8.94
CA GLN A 110 15.58 -14.29 8.72
C GLN A 110 15.01 -13.31 7.68
N LEU A 111 14.30 -13.80 6.67
CA LEU A 111 13.57 -12.95 5.73
C LEU A 111 12.39 -12.26 6.42
N LYS A 112 11.75 -12.91 7.40
CA LYS A 112 10.74 -12.27 8.26
C LYS A 112 11.35 -11.11 9.04
N THR A 113 12.53 -11.32 9.64
CA THR A 113 13.27 -10.25 10.34
C THR A 113 13.63 -9.11 9.40
N ALA A 114 14.14 -9.40 8.20
CA ALA A 114 14.44 -8.38 7.20
C ALA A 114 13.19 -7.59 6.78
N LEU A 115 12.06 -8.26 6.56
CA LEU A 115 10.78 -7.62 6.23
C LEU A 115 10.30 -6.69 7.37
N ASN A 116 10.37 -7.16 8.62
CA ASN A 116 9.98 -6.36 9.78
C ASN A 116 10.88 -5.13 9.95
N ASN A 117 12.19 -5.30 9.81
CA ASN A 117 13.13 -4.18 9.83
C ASN A 117 12.83 -3.19 8.70
N PHE A 118 12.49 -3.68 7.51
CA PHE A 118 12.13 -2.80 6.39
C PHE A 118 10.88 -1.96 6.72
N LEU A 119 9.83 -2.59 7.25
CA LEU A 119 8.61 -1.89 7.67
C LEU A 119 8.86 -0.84 8.77
N ASN A 120 9.76 -1.13 9.71
CA ASN A 120 10.17 -0.17 10.73
C ASN A 120 10.88 1.04 10.11
N LYS A 121 11.79 0.80 9.15
CA LYS A 121 12.47 1.87 8.42
C LYS A 121 11.50 2.71 7.58
N ILE A 122 10.54 2.07 6.91
CA ILE A 122 9.48 2.77 6.16
C ILE A 122 8.64 3.64 7.10
N THR A 123 8.36 3.18 8.33
CA THR A 123 7.63 3.97 9.33
C THR A 123 8.38 5.25 9.69
N LEU A 124 9.72 5.20 9.78
CA LEU A 124 10.55 6.40 9.99
C LEU A 124 10.56 7.35 8.77
N ALA A 125 10.21 6.85 7.59
CA ALA A 125 10.16 7.59 6.33
C ALA A 125 8.71 7.83 5.85
N THR A 126 7.73 7.82 6.75
CA THR A 126 6.32 8.08 6.43
C THR A 126 5.82 9.27 7.25
N THR A 127 5.19 10.24 6.61
CA THR A 127 4.64 11.45 7.25
C THR A 127 3.32 11.18 7.98
N ALA A 128 2.80 12.20 8.67
CA ALA A 128 1.54 12.14 9.41
C ALA A 128 0.34 11.82 8.51
N SER A 129 0.34 12.22 7.24
CA SER A 129 -0.69 11.87 6.24
C SER A 129 -0.58 10.44 5.69
N GLY A 130 0.42 9.67 6.13
CA GLY A 130 0.73 8.36 5.53
C GLY A 130 1.56 8.48 4.25
N GLY A 131 2.09 9.66 3.93
CA GLY A 131 2.94 9.92 2.77
C GLY A 131 4.36 9.35 2.92
N PRO A 132 4.76 8.32 2.15
CA PRO A 132 6.15 7.88 2.07
C PRO A 132 7.08 8.92 1.43
N VAL A 133 8.00 9.49 2.20
CA VAL A 133 8.87 10.58 1.72
C VAL A 133 9.85 10.13 0.63
N GLY A 134 10.00 10.96 -0.38
CA GLY A 134 10.80 10.72 -1.56
C GLY A 134 10.69 11.94 -2.47
N ASP A 135 11.71 12.79 -2.48
CA ASP A 135 11.89 13.82 -3.52
C ASP A 135 12.89 13.23 -4.52
N GLU A 136 12.44 12.21 -5.28
CA GLU A 136 13.23 11.20 -6.00
C GLU A 136 14.01 10.26 -5.05
N TRP A 137 14.52 10.76 -3.93
CA TRP A 137 15.26 9.98 -2.93
C TRP A 137 14.56 10.05 -1.56
N VAL A 138 14.62 8.99 -0.75
CA VAL A 138 13.93 8.96 0.56
C VAL A 138 14.52 9.97 1.55
N GLY A 139 15.85 10.05 1.66
CA GLY A 139 16.52 11.02 2.55
C GLY A 139 16.38 10.73 4.04
N ASN A 140 16.37 9.45 4.42
CA ASN A 140 16.37 8.91 5.78
C ASN A 140 15.03 8.97 6.53
N ARG A 141 14.63 10.16 6.99
CA ARG A 141 13.48 10.34 7.89
C ARG A 141 12.44 11.25 7.27
N ALA A 142 11.18 11.02 7.62
CA ALA A 142 10.09 11.89 7.24
C ALA A 142 10.20 13.24 7.96
N ASP A 143 9.91 14.29 7.23
CA ASP A 143 9.78 15.66 7.72
C ASP A 143 8.58 16.28 6.98
N ALA A 144 7.61 16.80 7.72
CA ALA A 144 6.36 17.31 7.14
C ALA A 144 6.58 18.53 6.22
N THR A 145 7.68 19.28 6.38
CA THR A 145 7.93 20.55 5.69
C THR A 145 9.09 20.45 4.69
N GLN A 146 10.17 19.81 5.10
CA GLN A 146 11.45 19.80 4.38
C GLN A 146 11.58 18.62 3.41
N ARG A 147 10.67 17.64 3.47
CA ARG A 147 10.73 16.45 2.61
C ARG A 147 9.41 16.20 1.90
N GLY A 148 9.46 16.19 0.58
CA GLY A 148 8.31 15.78 -0.23
C GLY A 148 8.17 14.28 -0.34
N TYR A 149 7.03 13.86 -0.86
CA TYR A 149 6.75 12.54 -1.35
C TYR A 149 6.22 12.61 -2.77
N GLU A 150 6.58 11.61 -3.57
CA GLU A 150 6.05 11.40 -4.91
C GLU A 150 4.68 10.73 -4.88
N TYR A 151 3.80 11.11 -5.81
CA TYR A 151 2.57 10.36 -6.04
C TYR A 151 2.82 8.89 -6.38
N CYS A 152 3.90 8.59 -7.13
CA CYS A 152 4.33 7.23 -7.43
C CYS A 152 4.61 6.43 -6.15
N SER A 153 5.35 7.00 -5.21
CA SER A 153 5.63 6.40 -3.91
C SER A 153 4.36 6.14 -3.10
N LEU A 154 3.37 7.04 -3.16
CA LEU A 154 2.06 6.82 -2.53
C LEU A 154 1.38 5.54 -3.07
N GLN A 155 1.31 5.42 -4.40
CA GLN A 155 0.69 4.26 -5.03
C GLN A 155 1.47 2.98 -4.75
N GLU A 156 2.80 3.02 -4.85
CA GLU A 156 3.63 1.83 -4.65
C GLU A 156 3.57 1.34 -3.21
N LEU A 157 3.64 2.23 -2.21
CA LEU A 157 3.49 1.83 -0.82
C LEU A 157 2.07 1.32 -0.50
N LEU A 158 1.03 1.95 -1.05
CA LEU A 158 -0.35 1.46 -0.90
C LEU A 158 -0.49 0.03 -1.43
N HIS A 159 0.04 -0.23 -2.63
CA HIS A 159 0.00 -1.56 -3.24
C HIS A 159 0.82 -2.57 -2.43
N SER A 160 1.97 -2.15 -1.88
CA SER A 160 2.79 -2.97 -0.98
C SER A 160 2.06 -3.35 0.31
N TYR A 161 1.37 -2.40 0.96
CA TYR A 161 0.54 -2.70 2.12
C TYR A 161 -0.65 -3.60 1.76
N ALA A 162 -1.29 -3.40 0.60
CA ALA A 162 -2.38 -4.28 0.15
C ALA A 162 -1.89 -5.73 -0.04
N SER A 163 -0.74 -5.90 -0.69
CA SER A 163 -0.08 -7.21 -0.84
C SER A 163 0.19 -7.85 0.52
N LEU A 164 0.76 -7.12 1.47
CA LEU A 164 0.98 -7.61 2.83
C LEU A 164 -0.32 -7.94 3.57
N TYR A 165 -1.38 -7.15 3.38
CA TYR A 165 -2.68 -7.42 3.99
C TYR A 165 -3.24 -8.74 3.48
N THR A 166 -3.27 -8.96 2.16
CA THR A 166 -3.79 -10.20 1.58
C THR A 166 -3.01 -11.44 2.04
N LYS A 167 -1.69 -11.34 2.23
CA LYS A 167 -0.83 -12.45 2.67
C LYS A 167 -0.94 -12.75 4.17
N SER A 168 -1.10 -11.72 4.99
CA SER A 168 -1.01 -11.84 6.45
C SER A 168 -2.36 -11.90 7.15
N GLY A 169 -3.40 -11.31 6.57
CA GLY A 169 -4.65 -11.03 7.26
C GLY A 169 -4.55 -9.97 8.36
N ASN A 170 -3.39 -9.31 8.55
CA ASN A 170 -3.18 -8.32 9.60
C ASN A 170 -3.91 -7.01 9.28
N SER A 171 -4.92 -6.68 10.09
CA SER A 171 -5.77 -5.49 9.98
C SER A 171 -5.01 -4.17 10.03
N GLY A 172 -3.81 -4.14 10.64
CA GLY A 172 -2.95 -2.96 10.70
C GLY A 172 -2.50 -2.45 9.32
N TYR A 173 -2.40 -3.33 8.31
CA TYR A 173 -2.13 -2.88 6.93
C TYR A 173 -3.33 -2.14 6.33
N GLY A 174 -4.56 -2.52 6.68
CA GLY A 174 -5.76 -1.78 6.30
C GLY A 174 -5.76 -0.35 6.83
N ASN A 175 -5.30 -0.14 8.08
CA ASN A 175 -5.16 1.20 8.65
C ASN A 175 -4.11 2.04 7.91
N LYS A 176 -2.98 1.43 7.53
CA LYS A 176 -1.93 2.12 6.75
C LYS A 176 -2.40 2.50 5.35
N ILE A 177 -3.12 1.61 4.67
CA ILE A 177 -3.72 1.88 3.35
C ILE A 177 -4.75 3.00 3.45
N GLU A 178 -5.66 2.92 4.43
CA GLU A 178 -6.70 3.91 4.69
C GLU A 178 -6.12 5.30 4.95
N LYS A 179 -5.14 5.38 5.87
CA LYS A 179 -4.46 6.62 6.21
C LYS A 179 -3.76 7.25 5.00
N LEU A 180 -2.99 6.48 4.23
CA LEU A 180 -2.33 6.97 3.02
C LEU A 180 -3.34 7.42 1.96
N PHE A 181 -4.36 6.61 1.70
CA PHE A 181 -5.30 6.84 0.60
C PHE A 181 -6.18 8.07 0.81
N PHE A 182 -6.77 8.22 2.00
CA PHE A 182 -7.68 9.34 2.28
C PHE A 182 -6.97 10.65 2.60
N ASN A 183 -5.67 10.61 2.92
CA ASN A 183 -4.89 11.79 3.26
C ASN A 183 -3.87 12.09 2.16
N ALA A 184 -2.65 11.56 2.22
CA ALA A 184 -1.57 11.90 1.27
C ALA A 184 -2.00 11.81 -0.20
N ALA A 185 -2.69 10.73 -0.58
CA ALA A 185 -3.09 10.50 -1.97
C ALA A 185 -4.22 11.42 -2.46
N GLN A 186 -5.20 11.76 -1.61
CA GLN A 186 -6.23 12.75 -1.99
C GLN A 186 -5.67 14.18 -1.90
N GLY A 187 -4.87 14.49 -0.89
CA GLY A 187 -4.25 15.81 -0.72
C GLY A 187 -3.27 16.18 -1.84
N ALA A 188 -2.75 15.20 -2.57
CA ALA A 188 -1.94 15.39 -3.76
C ALA A 188 -2.76 15.52 -5.06
N ARG A 189 -4.09 15.53 -5.01
CA ARG A 189 -4.96 15.81 -6.16
C ARG A 189 -5.45 17.26 -6.10
N ASN A 190 -5.61 17.87 -7.27
CA ASN A 190 -6.34 19.13 -7.34
C ASN A 190 -7.85 18.84 -7.16
N PRO A 191 -8.57 19.60 -6.31
CA PRO A 191 -10.00 19.35 -6.05
C PRO A 191 -10.90 19.68 -7.24
N ASP A 192 -10.50 20.63 -8.10
CA ASP A 192 -11.35 21.21 -9.14
C ASP A 192 -10.91 20.84 -10.57
N ALA A 193 -9.69 20.32 -10.72
CA ALA A 193 -9.09 19.99 -12.01
C ALA A 193 -8.54 18.57 -12.03
N SER A 194 -8.48 17.97 -13.22
CA SER A 194 -7.88 16.64 -13.45
C SER A 194 -6.34 16.70 -13.43
N CYS A 195 -5.78 17.13 -12.30
CA CYS A 195 -4.36 17.35 -12.10
C CYS A 195 -3.91 16.72 -10.78
N ILE A 196 -2.66 16.27 -10.74
CA ILE A 196 -2.02 15.74 -9.54
C ILE A 196 -0.70 16.46 -9.27
N ALA A 197 -0.29 16.49 -8.01
CA ALA A 197 1.03 16.89 -7.60
C ALA A 197 2.02 15.76 -7.87
N TYR A 198 3.14 16.06 -8.56
CA TYR A 198 4.22 15.07 -8.65
C TYR A 198 4.84 14.90 -7.28
N LEU A 199 5.34 16.00 -6.71
CA LEU A 199 5.83 16.09 -5.34
C LEU A 199 4.90 16.93 -4.48
N LYS A 200 4.73 16.51 -3.22
CA LYS A 200 4.02 17.27 -2.21
C LYS A 200 4.61 17.02 -0.82
N THR A 201 4.53 18.01 0.05
CA THR A 201 4.81 17.91 1.50
C THR A 201 3.50 17.92 2.28
N ASP A 202 3.48 17.44 3.53
CA ASP A 202 2.30 17.60 4.38
C ASP A 202 2.07 19.09 4.69
N ASN A 203 3.12 19.80 5.09
CA ASN A 203 3.14 21.26 5.19
C ASN A 203 3.48 21.85 3.82
N SER A 204 2.49 21.95 2.94
CA SER A 204 2.61 22.47 1.58
C SER A 204 1.86 23.79 1.44
N TYR A 205 2.59 24.91 1.46
CA TYR A 205 2.02 26.26 1.35
C TYR A 205 2.23 26.93 -0.01
N ALA A 206 2.98 26.30 -0.91
CA ALA A 206 3.10 26.70 -2.31
C ALA A 206 3.32 25.50 -3.24
N MET A 207 2.77 25.58 -4.45
CA MET A 207 2.81 24.54 -5.49
C MET A 207 3.16 25.13 -6.86
N ASN A 208 4.24 25.90 -6.91
CA ASN A 208 4.67 26.68 -8.08
C ASN A 208 5.92 26.11 -8.79
N GLY A 209 6.23 24.83 -8.56
CA GLY A 209 7.40 24.13 -9.11
C GLY A 209 8.44 23.83 -8.04
N TRP A 210 8.74 24.81 -7.18
CA TRP A 210 9.65 24.67 -6.04
C TRP A 210 8.95 24.22 -4.75
N ARG A 211 9.67 23.50 -3.89
CA ARG A 211 9.17 23.13 -2.56
C ARG A 211 8.97 24.40 -1.74
N ASN A 212 7.73 24.75 -1.40
CA ASN A 212 7.48 25.79 -0.40
C ASN A 212 8.18 27.15 -0.70
N LEU A 213 8.26 27.54 -1.98
CA LEU A 213 8.96 28.73 -2.48
C LEU A 213 10.49 28.74 -2.26
N ASP A 214 11.08 27.63 -1.83
CA ASP A 214 12.53 27.46 -1.75
C ASP A 214 13.12 27.27 -3.16
N SER A 215 13.60 28.37 -3.73
CA SER A 215 14.22 28.39 -5.07
C SER A 215 15.70 28.00 -5.05
N ALA A 216 16.20 27.35 -3.99
CA ALA A 216 17.60 26.93 -3.91
C ALA A 216 18.00 25.95 -5.03
N ASP A 217 17.05 25.13 -5.50
CA ASP A 217 17.21 24.33 -6.72
C ASP A 217 16.38 24.92 -7.87
N SER A 218 17.04 25.65 -8.77
CA SER A 218 16.41 26.27 -9.93
C SER A 218 15.89 25.27 -10.97
N HIS A 219 16.28 24.00 -10.90
CA HIS A 219 15.82 22.94 -11.80
C HIS A 219 14.62 22.15 -11.25
N GLN A 220 14.24 22.38 -9.98
CA GLN A 220 13.10 21.71 -9.38
C GLN A 220 11.80 22.30 -9.93
N VAL A 221 11.01 21.46 -10.60
CA VAL A 221 9.73 21.83 -11.24
C VAL A 221 8.56 20.93 -10.79
N ARG A 222 8.79 19.95 -9.91
CA ARG A 222 7.84 18.88 -9.60
C ARG A 222 6.85 19.23 -8.47
N TYR A 223 7.08 20.27 -7.68
CA TYR A 223 6.13 20.73 -6.65
C TYR A 223 5.03 21.61 -7.25
N LYS A 224 4.21 21.01 -8.11
CA LYS A 224 3.07 21.69 -8.77
C LYS A 224 1.97 20.71 -9.12
N TYR A 225 0.76 21.20 -9.34
CA TYR A 225 -0.30 20.39 -9.94
C TYR A 225 -0.20 20.45 -11.48
N SER A 226 -0.19 19.29 -12.12
CA SER A 226 -0.20 19.19 -13.58
C SER A 226 -0.99 17.96 -14.02
N PRO A 227 -1.68 18.00 -15.17
CA PRO A 227 -2.33 16.82 -15.72
C PRO A 227 -1.34 15.85 -16.39
N VAL A 228 -0.11 16.30 -16.70
CA VAL A 228 0.84 15.55 -17.54
C VAL A 228 2.30 15.61 -17.09
N HIS A 229 2.72 16.64 -16.34
CA HIS A 229 4.12 16.83 -15.89
C HIS A 229 5.15 16.71 -17.03
N GLN A 230 4.86 17.33 -18.18
CA GLN A 230 5.68 17.26 -19.41
C GLN A 230 7.13 17.73 -19.25
N ASP A 231 7.37 18.64 -18.31
CA ASP A 231 8.67 19.24 -17.99
C ASP A 231 9.43 18.49 -16.88
N ALA A 232 8.88 17.39 -16.37
CA ALA A 232 9.54 16.49 -15.44
C ALA A 232 9.45 15.04 -15.96
N ALA A 233 8.54 14.24 -15.42
CA ALA A 233 8.22 12.91 -15.90
C ALA A 233 6.74 12.62 -15.69
N VAL A 234 6.15 11.81 -16.57
CA VAL A 234 4.70 11.54 -16.57
C VAL A 234 4.28 10.39 -15.65
N CYS A 235 5.21 9.73 -14.95
CA CYS A 235 4.97 8.49 -14.17
C CYS A 235 3.87 8.62 -13.09
N CYS A 236 3.74 9.80 -12.50
CA CYS A 236 2.77 10.09 -11.43
C CYS A 236 1.31 10.05 -11.92
N VAL A 237 1.05 10.41 -13.19
CA VAL A 237 -0.30 10.45 -13.77
C VAL A 237 -0.93 9.05 -13.92
N PRO A 238 -0.29 8.05 -14.58
CA PRO A 238 -0.84 6.71 -14.64
C PRO A 238 -0.89 6.06 -13.25
N ASN A 239 0.06 6.34 -12.35
CA ASN A 239 0.00 5.82 -10.98
C ASN A 239 -1.16 6.42 -10.17
N ALA A 240 -1.51 7.69 -10.39
CA ALA A 240 -2.74 8.28 -9.86
C ALA A 240 -4.01 7.60 -10.40
N GLY A 241 -3.98 7.12 -11.65
CA GLY A 241 -5.03 6.27 -12.21
C GLY A 241 -5.13 4.89 -11.57
N ARG A 242 -4.02 4.37 -11.00
CA ARG A 242 -3.95 3.01 -10.41
C ARG A 242 -4.29 2.97 -8.93
N ILE A 243 -4.04 4.03 -8.16
CA ILE A 243 -4.13 3.99 -6.70
C ILE A 243 -5.55 3.68 -6.17
N ALA A 244 -6.59 4.29 -6.74
CA ALA A 244 -7.97 4.03 -6.34
C ALA A 244 -8.47 2.65 -6.79
N PRO A 245 -8.19 2.17 -8.02
CA PRO A 245 -8.44 0.77 -8.38
C PRO A 245 -7.79 -0.24 -7.44
N TYR A 246 -6.56 -0.01 -6.98
CA TYR A 246 -5.92 -0.90 -6.00
C TYR A 246 -6.62 -0.86 -4.63
N TYR A 247 -7.10 0.30 -4.18
CA TYR A 247 -7.94 0.38 -2.98
C TYR A 247 -9.21 -0.47 -3.17
N VAL A 248 -9.97 -0.23 -4.24
CA VAL A 248 -11.22 -0.93 -4.55
C VAL A 248 -11.03 -2.44 -4.67
N GLN A 249 -9.98 -2.88 -5.37
CA GLN A 249 -9.65 -4.30 -5.54
C GLN A 249 -9.41 -5.01 -4.21
N ASN A 250 -8.95 -4.30 -3.18
CA ASN A 250 -8.62 -4.85 -1.87
C ASN A 250 -9.65 -4.51 -0.79
N MET A 251 -10.81 -3.94 -1.14
CA MET A 251 -11.89 -3.68 -0.18
C MET A 251 -12.45 -4.97 0.41
N TRP A 252 -12.54 -6.02 -0.39
CA TRP A 252 -13.09 -7.32 0.02
C TRP A 252 -12.06 -8.43 -0.12
N LEU A 253 -11.82 -9.15 0.97
CA LEU A 253 -11.01 -10.38 0.98
C LEU A 253 -11.88 -11.58 1.33
N LYS A 254 -11.46 -12.75 0.85
CA LYS A 254 -12.11 -14.03 1.14
C LYS A 254 -11.18 -14.90 1.98
N GLY A 255 -11.66 -15.29 3.16
CA GLY A 255 -11.02 -16.32 3.99
C GLY A 255 -11.65 -17.70 3.75
N THR A 256 -11.19 -18.71 4.49
CA THR A 256 -11.68 -20.09 4.37
C THR A 256 -13.20 -20.21 4.58
N ASN A 257 -13.75 -19.53 5.60
CA ASN A 257 -15.18 -19.49 5.90
C ASN A 257 -15.66 -18.06 6.25
N SER A 258 -15.08 -17.06 5.60
CA SER A 258 -15.37 -15.66 5.90
C SER A 258 -15.30 -14.76 4.68
N LEU A 259 -16.11 -13.71 4.68
CA LEU A 259 -15.91 -12.52 3.86
C LEU A 259 -15.42 -11.39 4.75
N VAL A 260 -14.39 -10.69 4.29
CA VAL A 260 -13.71 -9.65 5.06
C VAL A 260 -13.89 -8.33 4.33
N ALA A 261 -14.61 -7.38 4.94
CA ALA A 261 -14.56 -5.97 4.57
C ALA A 261 -13.23 -5.41 5.11
N ALA A 262 -12.21 -5.49 4.28
CA ALA A 262 -10.82 -5.20 4.60
C ALA A 262 -10.52 -3.70 4.49
N LEU A 263 -11.05 -3.03 3.46
CA LEU A 263 -11.04 -1.57 3.33
C LEU A 263 -12.49 -1.10 3.21
N LEU A 264 -12.79 0.06 3.78
CA LEU A 264 -14.17 0.51 4.00
C LEU A 264 -14.53 1.61 3.01
N GLY A 265 -15.75 1.57 2.50
CA GLY A 265 -16.26 2.51 1.50
C GLY A 265 -17.41 1.93 0.69
N PRO A 266 -18.09 2.76 -0.13
CA PRO A 266 -19.21 2.29 -0.94
C PRO A 266 -18.74 1.22 -1.93
N SER A 267 -19.27 0.00 -1.82
CA SER A 267 -18.83 -1.12 -2.65
C SER A 267 -19.85 -2.25 -2.73
N THR A 268 -19.68 -3.13 -3.72
CA THR A 268 -20.44 -4.38 -3.80
C THR A 268 -19.50 -5.53 -4.14
N VAL A 269 -19.55 -6.59 -3.33
CA VAL A 269 -18.90 -7.87 -3.66
C VAL A 269 -19.96 -8.91 -4.01
N LYS A 270 -19.74 -9.63 -5.11
CA LYS A 270 -20.51 -10.80 -5.51
C LYS A 270 -19.56 -11.98 -5.60
N THR A 271 -19.78 -13.01 -4.80
CA THR A 271 -18.85 -14.14 -4.71
C THR A 271 -19.56 -15.42 -4.23
N MET A 272 -18.78 -16.49 -4.12
CA MET A 272 -19.22 -17.77 -3.58
C MET A 272 -18.56 -18.01 -2.23
N VAL A 273 -19.33 -18.38 -1.20
CA VAL A 273 -18.81 -18.84 0.10
C VAL A 273 -19.34 -20.25 0.33
N ASN A 274 -18.45 -21.23 0.51
CA ASN A 274 -18.80 -22.66 0.63
C ASN A 274 -19.78 -23.14 -0.46
N GLY A 275 -19.54 -22.74 -1.72
CA GLY A 275 -20.38 -23.12 -2.85
C GLY A 275 -21.73 -22.41 -2.93
N LYS A 276 -22.00 -21.40 -2.10
CA LYS A 276 -23.25 -20.63 -2.10
C LYS A 276 -23.00 -19.19 -2.54
N ALA A 277 -23.87 -18.67 -3.40
CA ALA A 277 -23.80 -17.29 -3.84
C ALA A 277 -24.09 -16.34 -2.68
N VAL A 278 -23.23 -15.33 -2.54
CA VAL A 278 -23.35 -14.25 -1.55
C VAL A 278 -23.10 -12.93 -2.26
N THR A 279 -23.97 -11.96 -2.00
CA THR A 279 -23.76 -10.55 -2.35
C THR A 279 -23.70 -9.74 -1.06
N VAL A 280 -22.71 -8.87 -0.93
CA VAL A 280 -22.67 -7.87 0.14
C VAL A 280 -22.55 -6.49 -0.51
N ASN A 281 -23.51 -5.61 -0.20
CA ASN A 281 -23.49 -4.21 -0.60
C ASN A 281 -23.15 -3.36 0.63
N GLU A 282 -22.03 -2.64 0.57
CA GLU A 282 -21.59 -1.70 1.59
C GLU A 282 -22.09 -0.30 1.23
N VAL A 283 -23.06 0.20 2.01
CA VAL A 283 -23.71 1.49 1.81
C VAL A 283 -23.21 2.46 2.87
N THR A 284 -22.44 3.46 2.43
CA THR A 284 -21.83 4.45 3.31
C THR A 284 -21.34 5.67 2.52
N GLU A 285 -21.13 6.78 3.21
CA GLU A 285 -20.38 7.95 2.73
C GLU A 285 -18.98 8.03 3.38
N TYR A 286 -18.49 6.92 3.93
CA TYR A 286 -17.15 6.84 4.51
C TYR A 286 -16.09 7.35 3.51
N PRO A 287 -15.16 8.23 3.94
CA PRO A 287 -14.85 8.62 5.32
C PRO A 287 -15.60 9.87 5.83
N ASN A 288 -16.47 10.50 5.03
CA ASN A 288 -17.21 11.70 5.44
C ASN A 288 -18.29 11.38 6.49
N ASN A 289 -18.87 10.17 6.41
CA ASN A 289 -19.79 9.63 7.40
C ASN A 289 -19.25 8.30 7.94
N ASN A 290 -19.31 8.11 9.26
CA ASN A 290 -18.77 6.96 9.97
C ASN A 290 -19.80 5.84 10.23
N THR A 291 -20.98 5.96 9.64
CA THR A 291 -22.02 4.93 9.59
C THR A 291 -21.87 4.07 8.33
N ILE A 292 -21.85 2.75 8.50
CA ILE A 292 -21.74 1.78 7.41
C ILE A 292 -22.86 0.73 7.53
N ALA A 293 -23.62 0.56 6.45
CA ALA A 293 -24.61 -0.50 6.34
C ALA A 293 -24.12 -1.60 5.38
N PHE A 294 -24.01 -2.82 5.87
CA PHE A 294 -23.71 -4.01 5.07
C PHE A 294 -25.00 -4.77 4.79
N GLU A 295 -25.47 -4.69 3.55
CA GLU A 295 -26.62 -5.45 3.06
C GLU A 295 -26.16 -6.80 2.51
N VAL A 296 -26.32 -7.85 3.31
CA VAL A 296 -25.92 -9.22 2.95
C VAL A 296 -27.12 -9.95 2.35
N THR A 297 -26.95 -10.49 1.15
CA THR A 297 -27.94 -11.35 0.48
C THR A 297 -27.34 -12.73 0.21
N ALA A 298 -27.96 -13.78 0.74
CA ALA A 298 -27.53 -15.16 0.55
C ALA A 298 -28.69 -16.16 0.68
N ALA A 299 -28.51 -17.37 0.13
CA ALA A 299 -29.46 -18.47 0.29
C ALA A 299 -28.88 -19.55 1.22
N ASN A 300 -29.23 -19.48 2.51
CA ASN A 300 -28.79 -20.43 3.55
C ASN A 300 -27.26 -20.59 3.68
N ALA A 301 -26.48 -19.52 3.55
CA ALA A 301 -25.01 -19.58 3.66
C ALA A 301 -24.54 -19.32 5.09
N ALA A 302 -23.77 -20.23 5.68
CA ALA A 302 -23.15 -20.04 6.98
C ALA A 302 -21.70 -19.59 6.78
N PHE A 303 -21.38 -18.38 7.24
CA PHE A 303 -20.04 -17.81 7.19
C PHE A 303 -19.90 -16.61 8.13
N ASP A 304 -18.65 -16.23 8.41
CA ASP A 304 -18.31 -15.04 9.18
C ASP A 304 -18.22 -13.81 8.27
N LEU A 305 -19.00 -12.77 8.56
CA LEU A 305 -18.72 -11.43 8.05
C LEU A 305 -17.72 -10.78 9.01
N LYS A 306 -16.49 -10.57 8.56
CA LYS A 306 -15.46 -9.82 9.29
C LYS A 306 -15.41 -8.40 8.74
N ILE A 307 -15.49 -7.41 9.62
CA ILE A 307 -15.38 -5.99 9.25
C ILE A 307 -14.13 -5.47 9.95
N ARG A 308 -13.17 -4.91 9.21
CA ARG A 308 -11.99 -4.29 9.84
C ARG A 308 -12.48 -3.20 10.80
N LYS A 309 -11.99 -3.23 12.04
CA LYS A 309 -12.13 -2.14 12.99
C LYS A 309 -10.90 -1.22 12.82
N PRO A 310 -11.06 0.00 12.27
CA PRO A 310 -9.94 0.93 12.18
C PRO A 310 -9.33 1.22 13.57
N ASP A 311 -8.02 1.42 13.64
CA ASP A 311 -7.32 1.68 14.92
C ASP A 311 -7.77 2.98 15.61
N TRP A 312 -8.30 3.93 14.86
CA TRP A 312 -8.82 5.16 15.44
C TRP A 312 -10.13 4.96 16.22
N VAL A 313 -10.86 3.85 16.00
CA VAL A 313 -12.17 3.56 16.60
C VAL A 313 -12.04 3.04 18.04
N ASN A 314 -12.37 3.90 19.00
CA ASN A 314 -12.49 3.53 20.42
C ASN A 314 -13.93 3.20 20.83
N LYS A 315 -14.92 3.83 20.19
CA LYS A 315 -16.35 3.69 20.48
C LYS A 315 -17.11 3.41 19.20
N PHE A 316 -18.00 2.42 19.24
CA PHE A 316 -18.86 2.07 18.11
C PHE A 316 -20.09 1.28 18.57
N THR A 317 -21.09 1.17 17.71
CA THR A 317 -22.24 0.28 17.92
C THR A 317 -22.45 -0.62 16.71
N VAL A 318 -23.02 -1.80 16.96
CA VAL A 318 -23.44 -2.75 15.92
C VAL A 318 -24.86 -3.20 16.25
N ASN A 319 -25.75 -3.20 15.26
CA ASN A 319 -27.16 -3.57 15.47
C ASN A 319 -27.41 -5.08 15.66
N THR A 320 -26.36 -5.88 15.87
CA THR A 320 -26.45 -7.32 16.02
C THR A 320 -25.34 -7.86 16.92
N LYS A 321 -25.45 -9.12 17.34
CA LYS A 321 -24.40 -9.77 18.16
C LYS A 321 -23.12 -9.94 17.34
N TYR A 322 -22.00 -9.55 17.93
CA TYR A 322 -20.66 -9.65 17.35
C TYR A 322 -19.64 -10.12 18.39
N ARG A 323 -18.43 -10.40 17.93
CA ARG A 323 -17.21 -10.47 18.76
C ARG A 323 -16.12 -9.63 18.12
N GLU A 324 -15.14 -9.21 18.91
CA GLU A 324 -13.92 -8.58 18.40
C GLU A 324 -12.75 -9.55 18.49
N GLU A 325 -11.96 -9.63 17.43
CA GLU A 325 -10.80 -10.53 17.34
C GLU A 325 -9.83 -9.96 16.29
N ASP A 326 -8.55 -9.83 16.65
CA ASP A 326 -7.46 -9.42 15.74
C ASP A 326 -7.72 -8.15 14.91
N GLY A 327 -8.42 -7.18 15.49
CA GLY A 327 -8.79 -5.92 14.82
C GLY A 327 -9.97 -6.03 13.87
N PHE A 328 -10.83 -7.05 14.04
CA PHE A 328 -12.06 -7.23 13.29
C PHE A 328 -13.29 -7.32 14.20
N ILE A 329 -14.38 -6.72 13.74
CA ILE A 329 -15.74 -7.00 14.23
C ILE A 329 -16.26 -8.21 13.44
N ILE A 330 -16.57 -9.30 14.13
CA ILE A 330 -16.97 -10.56 13.51
C ILE A 330 -18.41 -10.92 13.83
N ILE A 331 -19.19 -11.13 12.78
CA ILE A 331 -20.60 -11.53 12.84
C ILE A 331 -20.74 -12.91 12.22
N SER A 332 -20.92 -13.91 13.08
CA SER A 332 -21.14 -15.31 12.68
C SER A 332 -22.62 -15.60 12.57
N LYS A 333 -23.10 -15.85 11.35
CA LYS A 333 -24.52 -16.12 11.08
C LYS A 333 -24.69 -17.18 10.00
N LYS A 334 -25.88 -17.79 10.00
CA LYS A 334 -26.46 -18.44 8.82
C LYS A 334 -27.31 -17.39 8.09
N TRP A 335 -26.75 -16.85 7.03
CA TRP A 335 -27.36 -15.82 6.20
C TRP A 335 -28.42 -16.43 5.28
N ASN A 336 -29.64 -15.88 5.34
CA ASN A 336 -30.75 -16.29 4.50
C ASN A 336 -31.61 -15.08 4.14
N GLY A 337 -31.89 -14.90 2.85
CA GLY A 337 -32.55 -13.70 2.33
C GLY A 337 -31.62 -12.48 2.38
N LYS A 338 -32.23 -11.29 2.33
CA LYS A 338 -31.54 -10.00 2.53
C LYS A 338 -31.54 -9.64 4.01
N GLN A 339 -30.38 -9.33 4.57
CA GLN A 339 -30.19 -8.89 5.96
C GLN A 339 -29.26 -7.68 5.99
N THR A 340 -29.54 -6.72 6.88
CA THR A 340 -28.71 -5.51 7.00
C THR A 340 -28.04 -5.46 8.35
N ILE A 341 -26.71 -5.34 8.33
CA ILE A 341 -25.89 -5.04 9.50
C ILE A 341 -25.53 -3.57 9.45
N LYS A 342 -25.74 -2.84 10.54
CA LYS A 342 -25.33 -1.45 10.67
C LYS A 342 -24.21 -1.36 11.70
N VAL A 343 -23.13 -0.69 11.32
CA VAL A 343 -22.01 -0.33 12.19
C VAL A 343 -21.91 1.19 12.22
N ASP A 344 -21.91 1.77 13.41
CA ASP A 344 -21.75 3.21 13.61
C ASP A 344 -20.47 3.45 14.41
N PHE A 345 -19.42 3.98 13.77
CA PHE A 345 -18.19 4.38 14.46
C PHE A 345 -18.32 5.80 14.99
N THR A 346 -17.89 6.03 16.23
CA THR A 346 -17.87 7.37 16.85
C THR A 346 -16.46 7.94 16.79
N PRO A 347 -16.17 8.86 15.84
CA PRO A 347 -14.88 9.53 15.79
C PRO A 347 -14.74 10.53 16.94
N GLU A 348 -13.49 10.73 17.37
CA GLU A 348 -13.10 11.77 18.32
C GLU A 348 -11.92 12.53 17.72
N VAL A 349 -11.82 13.84 17.99
CA VAL A 349 -10.62 14.60 17.63
C VAL A 349 -9.46 14.08 18.46
N LYS A 350 -8.36 13.71 17.79
CA LYS A 350 -7.11 13.31 18.46
C LYS A 350 -6.02 14.31 18.14
N VAL A 351 -5.25 14.66 19.17
CA VAL A 351 -4.01 15.41 19.05
C VAL A 351 -2.88 14.41 18.96
N ASN A 352 -2.04 14.53 17.92
CA ASN A 352 -0.93 13.64 17.66
C ASN A 352 0.35 14.46 17.47
N HIS A 353 1.49 13.77 17.54
CA HIS A 353 2.80 14.34 17.25
C HIS A 353 3.48 13.54 16.14
N ASP A 354 4.16 14.22 15.23
CA ASP A 354 4.98 13.58 14.19
C ASP A 354 6.39 13.24 14.71
N LEU A 355 7.31 12.82 13.82
CA LEU A 355 8.68 12.45 14.20
C LEU A 355 9.51 13.63 14.71
N ASN A 356 9.14 14.86 14.34
CA ASN A 356 9.78 16.10 14.77
C ASN A 356 9.04 16.74 15.97
N ASN A 357 8.07 16.02 16.55
CA ASN A 357 7.21 16.47 17.63
C ASN A 357 6.26 17.63 17.25
N GLU A 358 6.06 17.88 15.95
CA GLU A 358 5.06 18.83 15.45
C GLU A 358 3.64 18.27 15.67
N VAL A 359 2.70 19.16 16.01
CA VAL A 359 1.33 18.78 16.37
C VAL A 359 0.47 18.68 15.11
N TYR A 360 -0.30 17.60 15.00
CA TYR A 360 -1.35 17.46 14.00
C TYR A 360 -2.62 16.83 14.59
N PHE A 361 -3.75 17.07 13.95
CA PHE A 361 -5.05 16.61 14.42
C PHE A 361 -5.61 15.55 13.48
N THR A 362 -6.36 14.60 14.04
CA THR A 362 -7.12 13.61 13.26
C THR A 362 -8.56 13.51 13.73
N TYR A 363 -9.48 13.27 12.80
CA TYR A 363 -10.88 12.97 13.09
C TYR A 363 -11.35 11.82 12.19
N GLY A 364 -11.63 10.66 12.79
CA GLY A 364 -11.85 9.44 12.02
C GLY A 364 -10.59 9.02 11.25
N ALA A 365 -10.75 8.68 9.97
CA ALA A 365 -9.64 8.36 9.07
C ALA A 365 -8.88 9.59 8.52
N LEU A 366 -9.35 10.80 8.81
CA LEU A 366 -8.83 12.03 8.22
C LEU A 366 -7.80 12.70 9.13
N VAL A 367 -6.68 13.10 8.54
CA VAL A 367 -5.70 14.04 9.07
C VAL A 367 -6.19 15.44 8.68
N LEU A 368 -6.25 16.34 9.66
CA LEU A 368 -6.77 17.68 9.48
C LEU A 368 -5.63 18.67 9.22
N ALA A 369 -5.92 19.72 8.46
CA ALA A 369 -5.01 20.82 8.15
C ALA A 369 -5.73 22.16 8.34
N HIS A 370 -4.95 23.24 8.51
CA HIS A 370 -5.42 24.61 8.66
C HIS A 370 -4.84 25.50 7.55
#